data_AF-E6LD57-F1
#
_entry.id   AF-E6LD57-F1
#
_cell.length_a   1.000
_cell.length_b   1.000
_cell.length_c   1.000
_cell.angle_alpha   90.00
_cell.angle_beta   90.00
_cell.angle_gamma   90.00
#
_symmetry.space_group_name_H-M   'P 1'
#
loop_
_entity.id
_entity.type
_entity.pdbx_description
1 polymer ?
#
loop_
_entity_poly.entity_id
_entity_poly.type
_entity_poly.pdbx_seq_one_letter_code
_entity_poly.pdbx_strand_id
1 'polypeptide(L)'
;MRTFRKITVFFAVASLIFHFIYIFLTNSLFINLSIDWGRIKSIGGNSPFYFVAQQPIVFLGKLLPRNTGIFSEAPMYSLVLTLALMSYLLIERKKFILDFTSIILMITILTTTSTTGVISVLMLYLFMNISKTSNNYIAMFISILVITPIVIYGGYNIISAKFAQGIASTSVRLDDIHAGYISWLEKPIMGHGFQNSILAIQSKMAIGRIINLQGNSGFSSGIFSSLNEIGLVGTIIYVLIPLIVYSLLGKLRFIFVIIFFFILINTIFFGSYIYMLFICMMIIEFYT
;
A
#
# COMPACT_ATOMS: atom_id res chain seq x y z
N MET A 1 6.07 6.81 -16.29
CA MET A 1 6.13 7.26 -14.87
C MET A 1 5.65 8.69 -14.65
N ARG A 2 6.15 9.72 -15.37
CA ARG A 2 5.73 11.11 -15.18
C ARG A 2 4.21 11.35 -15.24
N THR A 3 3.53 10.74 -16.22
CA THR A 3 2.07 10.85 -16.40
C THR A 3 1.31 10.19 -15.24
N PHE A 4 1.68 8.96 -14.89
CA PHE A 4 1.13 8.22 -13.74
C PHE A 4 1.22 9.05 -12.44
N ARG A 5 2.40 9.63 -12.15
CA ARG A 5 2.59 10.52 -11.01
C ARG A 5 1.67 11.74 -11.07
N LYS A 6 1.61 12.45 -12.20
CA LYS A 6 0.74 13.65 -12.35
C LYS A 6 -0.73 13.33 -12.07
N ILE A 7 -1.24 12.23 -12.63
CA ILE A 7 -2.61 11.76 -12.40
C ILE A 7 -2.81 11.45 -10.91
N THR A 8 -1.87 10.74 -10.29
CA THR A 8 -1.96 10.39 -8.87
C THR A 8 -1.95 11.62 -7.97
N VAL A 9 -1.12 12.62 -8.26
CA VAL A 9 -1.06 13.90 -7.52
C VAL A 9 -2.37 14.68 -7.66
N PHE A 10 -2.97 14.70 -8.85
CA PHE A 10 -4.27 15.32 -9.06
C PHE A 10 -5.34 14.69 -8.14
N PHE A 11 -5.42 13.35 -8.10
CA PHE A 11 -6.33 12.65 -7.20
C PHE A 11 -5.97 12.86 -5.72
N ALA A 12 -4.69 12.94 -5.38
CA ALA A 12 -4.23 13.23 -4.03
C ALA A 12 -4.76 14.58 -3.54
N VAL A 13 -4.56 15.64 -4.32
CA VAL A 13 -5.07 17.00 -4.01
C VAL A 13 -6.59 16.99 -3.87
N ALA A 14 -7.30 16.42 -4.85
CA ALA A 14 -8.76 16.36 -4.81
C ALA A 14 -9.25 15.61 -3.56
N SER A 15 -8.65 14.45 -3.26
CA SER A 15 -9.03 13.64 -2.09
C SER A 15 -8.79 14.37 -0.77
N LEU A 16 -7.70 15.13 -0.65
CA LEU A 16 -7.40 15.89 0.56
C LEU A 16 -8.43 16.99 0.79
N ILE A 17 -8.82 17.72 -0.27
CA ILE A 17 -9.85 18.75 -0.18
C ILE A 17 -11.15 18.13 0.34
N PHE A 18 -11.65 17.07 -0.29
CA PHE A 18 -12.89 16.43 0.15
C PHE A 18 -12.78 15.78 1.53
N HIS A 19 -11.62 15.20 1.87
CA HIS A 19 -11.38 14.60 3.18
C HIS A 19 -11.41 15.64 4.31
N PHE A 20 -10.77 16.79 4.13
CA PHE A 20 -10.81 17.86 5.12
C PHE A 20 -12.19 18.51 5.21
N ILE A 21 -12.87 18.72 4.09
CA ILE A 21 -14.29 19.14 4.09
C ILE A 21 -15.13 18.17 4.92
N TYR A 22 -14.97 16.86 4.72
CA TYR A 22 -15.69 15.84 5.49
C TYR A 22 -15.40 15.91 7.00
N ILE A 23 -14.13 16.12 7.38
CA ILE A 23 -13.73 16.20 8.79
C ILE A 23 -14.29 17.46 9.47
N PHE A 24 -14.29 18.61 8.79
CA PHE A 24 -14.62 19.90 9.41
C PHE A 24 -16.09 20.32 9.24
N LEU A 25 -16.77 19.92 8.15
CA LEU A 25 -18.16 20.29 7.87
C LEU A 25 -19.07 19.12 8.26
N THR A 26 -19.31 18.99 9.56
CA THR A 26 -19.86 17.78 10.19
C THR A 26 -21.36 17.53 10.01
N ASN A 27 -22.15 18.38 9.32
CA ASN A 27 -23.62 18.28 9.44
C ASN A 27 -24.52 18.53 8.21
N SER A 28 -24.04 18.82 6.99
CA SER A 28 -24.97 19.29 5.93
C SER A 28 -25.02 18.54 4.59
N LEU A 29 -24.12 17.57 4.31
CA LEU A 29 -24.03 16.97 2.97
C LEU A 29 -23.81 15.45 2.96
N PHE A 30 -24.48 14.69 3.83
CA PHE A 30 -24.33 13.23 3.85
C PHE A 30 -25.09 12.56 2.70
N ILE A 31 -24.34 12.04 1.72
CA ILE A 31 -24.86 11.10 0.72
C ILE A 31 -24.51 9.70 1.18
N ASN A 32 -25.49 8.81 1.16
CA ASN A 32 -25.28 7.39 1.43
C ASN A 32 -25.28 6.60 0.12
N LEU A 33 -24.30 5.71 -0.03
CA LEU A 33 -24.20 4.80 -1.17
C LEU A 33 -24.12 3.37 -0.64
N SER A 34 -24.90 2.46 -1.22
CA SER A 34 -24.74 1.02 -0.95
C SER A 34 -23.69 0.46 -1.89
N ILE A 35 -22.67 -0.20 -1.34
CA ILE A 35 -21.64 -0.88 -2.10
C ILE A 35 -21.58 -2.36 -1.70
N ASP A 36 -21.33 -3.23 -2.68
CA ASP A 36 -20.95 -4.62 -2.43
C ASP A 36 -19.43 -4.75 -2.55
N TRP A 37 -18.78 -4.93 -1.41
CA TRP A 37 -17.33 -5.11 -1.34
C TRP A 37 -16.99 -6.15 -0.27
N GLY A 38 -17.23 -7.42 -0.64
CA GLY A 38 -17.21 -8.60 0.24
C GLY A 38 -18.50 -8.76 1.07
N ARG A 39 -19.18 -7.65 1.35
CA ARG A 39 -20.56 -7.59 1.86
C ARG A 39 -21.23 -6.31 1.41
N ILE A 40 -22.55 -6.34 1.32
CA ILE A 40 -23.37 -5.15 1.10
C ILE A 40 -23.29 -4.27 2.35
N LYS A 41 -22.80 -3.04 2.19
CA LYS A 41 -22.73 -2.04 3.26
C LYS A 41 -23.08 -0.64 2.73
N SER A 42 -23.74 0.15 3.56
CA SER A 42 -23.95 1.57 3.29
C SER A 42 -22.72 2.37 3.73
N ILE A 43 -22.19 3.19 2.84
CA ILE A 43 -21.07 4.10 3.10
C ILE A 43 -21.56 5.55 3.00
N GLY A 44 -21.06 6.39 3.91
CA GLY A 44 -21.37 7.82 3.93
C GLY A 44 -20.29 8.63 3.21
N GLY A 45 -20.70 9.72 2.55
CA GLY A 45 -19.83 10.65 1.86
C GLY A 45 -20.35 12.08 1.96
N ASN A 46 -19.51 13.07 1.65
CA ASN A 46 -19.89 14.48 1.61
C ASN A 46 -20.19 15.00 0.18
N SER A 47 -20.01 14.15 -0.83
CA SER A 47 -20.11 14.48 -2.25
C SER A 47 -20.24 13.19 -3.06
N PRO A 48 -20.84 13.21 -4.27
CA PRO A 48 -20.83 12.07 -5.19
C PRO A 48 -19.42 11.58 -5.55
N PHE A 49 -18.38 12.38 -5.27
CA PHE A 49 -16.99 12.09 -5.58
C PHE A 49 -16.16 11.61 -4.38
N TYR A 50 -16.70 11.61 -3.16
CA TYR A 50 -15.95 11.22 -1.97
C TYR A 50 -16.82 10.51 -0.94
N PHE A 51 -16.49 9.25 -0.68
CA PHE A 51 -17.13 8.41 0.33
C PHE A 51 -16.09 7.82 1.27
N VAL A 52 -16.44 7.70 2.54
CA VAL A 52 -15.62 7.01 3.54
C VAL A 52 -16.00 5.53 3.52
N ALA A 53 -15.27 4.76 2.70
CA ALA A 53 -15.62 3.37 2.44
C ALA A 53 -15.21 2.38 3.56
N GLN A 54 -14.43 2.85 4.55
CA GLN A 54 -13.92 2.02 5.66
C GLN A 54 -14.21 2.66 7.02
N GLN A 55 -14.31 1.80 8.04
CA GLN A 55 -14.56 2.24 9.42
C GLN A 55 -13.45 3.20 9.90
N PRO A 56 -13.81 4.23 10.69
CA PRO A 56 -12.86 5.17 11.26
C PRO A 56 -11.89 4.46 12.21
N ILE A 57 -10.69 5.03 12.34
CA ILE A 57 -9.66 4.55 13.27
C ILE A 57 -9.52 5.57 14.39
N VAL A 58 -9.32 5.08 15.62
CA VAL A 58 -8.97 5.91 16.77
C VAL A 58 -7.52 6.33 16.59
N PHE A 59 -7.31 7.60 16.31
CA PHE A 59 -6.00 8.20 16.19
C PHE A 59 -5.90 9.37 17.18
N LEU A 60 -4.89 9.36 18.04
CA LEU A 60 -4.73 10.33 19.14
C LEU A 60 -6.00 10.49 20.00
N GLY A 61 -6.68 9.38 20.30
CA GLY A 61 -7.89 9.37 21.12
C GLY A 61 -9.17 9.87 20.43
N LYS A 62 -9.11 10.25 19.15
CA LYS A 62 -10.29 10.66 18.35
C LYS A 62 -10.60 9.65 17.25
N LEU A 63 -11.88 9.39 17.00
CA LEU A 63 -12.31 8.61 15.84
C LEU A 63 -12.17 9.47 14.58
N LEU A 64 -11.18 9.16 13.74
CA LEU A 64 -10.95 9.85 12.49
C LEU A 64 -11.35 8.98 11.30
N PRO A 65 -12.08 9.54 10.31
CA PRO A 65 -12.35 8.84 9.06
C PRO A 65 -11.04 8.57 8.32
N ARG A 66 -10.99 7.48 7.57
CA ARG A 66 -9.82 7.13 6.75
C ARG A 66 -10.01 7.71 5.35
N ASN A 67 -8.98 8.35 4.80
CA ASN A 67 -9.02 8.78 3.41
C ASN A 67 -8.87 7.56 2.49
N THR A 68 -9.96 7.18 1.82
CA THR A 68 -9.95 6.10 0.81
C THR A 68 -9.84 6.66 -0.62
N GLY A 69 -9.88 7.98 -0.81
CA GLY A 69 -9.89 8.62 -2.13
C GLY A 69 -11.00 8.06 -3.01
N ILE A 70 -10.64 7.70 -4.23
CA ILE A 70 -11.54 7.03 -5.20
C ILE A 70 -11.59 5.50 -5.04
N PHE A 71 -10.87 4.94 -4.05
CA PHE A 71 -10.77 3.50 -3.84
C PHE A 71 -11.77 3.03 -2.78
N SER A 72 -12.13 1.75 -2.85
CA SER A 72 -12.96 1.08 -1.84
C SER A 72 -12.21 0.83 -0.52
N GLU A 73 -10.88 0.91 -0.54
CA GLU A 73 -10.02 0.61 0.59
C GLU A 73 -8.84 1.59 0.72
N ALA A 74 -8.57 2.03 1.94
CA ALA A 74 -7.45 2.92 2.22
C ALA A 74 -6.07 2.29 1.94
N PRO A 75 -5.83 0.98 2.23
CA PRO A 75 -4.59 0.32 1.80
C PRO A 75 -4.34 0.37 0.29
N MET A 76 -5.39 0.21 -0.53
CA MET A 76 -5.26 0.26 -1.99
C MET A 76 -4.93 1.67 -2.48
N TYR A 77 -5.58 2.69 -1.90
CA TYR A 77 -5.23 4.06 -2.22
C TYR A 77 -3.79 4.40 -1.82
N SER A 78 -3.41 3.98 -0.61
CA SER A 78 -2.07 4.15 -0.06
C SER A 78 -0.99 3.49 -0.92
N LEU A 79 -1.27 2.32 -1.51
CA LEU A 79 -0.38 1.64 -2.46
C LEU A 79 -0.12 2.52 -3.68
N VAL A 80 -1.16 3.06 -4.31
CA VAL A 80 -1.01 3.89 -5.52
C VAL A 80 -0.23 5.16 -5.23
N LEU A 81 -0.53 5.83 -4.11
CA LEU A 81 0.20 7.01 -3.65
C LEU A 81 1.68 6.70 -3.37
N THR A 82 1.96 5.57 -2.73
CA THR A 82 3.32 5.14 -2.41
C THR A 82 4.12 4.84 -3.68
N LEU A 83 3.52 4.14 -4.65
CA LEU A 83 4.13 3.88 -5.95
C LEU A 83 4.42 5.18 -6.71
N ALA A 84 3.50 6.16 -6.67
CA ALA A 84 3.73 7.47 -7.27
C ALA A 84 4.88 8.22 -6.59
N LEU A 85 4.94 8.22 -5.26
CA LEU A 85 6.02 8.84 -4.49
C LEU A 85 7.38 8.19 -4.77
N MET A 86 7.43 6.85 -4.79
CA MET A 86 8.63 6.09 -5.16
C MET A 86 9.08 6.40 -6.59
N SER A 87 8.15 6.44 -7.55
CA SER A 87 8.49 6.80 -8.94
C SER A 87 9.07 8.22 -9.04
N TYR A 88 8.53 9.14 -8.26
CA TYR A 88 8.98 10.53 -8.26
C TYR A 88 10.37 10.71 -7.63
N LEU A 89 10.62 10.09 -6.49
CA LEU A 89 11.87 10.26 -5.76
C LEU A 89 13.01 9.38 -6.31
N LEU A 90 12.73 8.12 -6.60
CA LEU A 90 13.76 7.13 -6.96
C LEU A 90 14.00 7.03 -8.47
N ILE A 91 12.95 7.15 -9.28
CA ILE A 91 13.04 6.94 -10.74
C ILE A 91 13.28 8.27 -11.46
N GLU A 92 12.48 9.29 -11.17
CA GLU A 92 12.71 10.65 -11.70
C GLU A 92 13.88 11.39 -11.00
N ARG A 93 14.53 10.74 -10.02
CA ARG A 93 15.76 11.18 -9.33
C ARG A 93 15.67 12.62 -8.79
N LYS A 94 14.56 12.96 -8.12
CA LYS A 94 14.39 14.31 -7.57
C LYS A 94 15.33 14.56 -6.39
N LYS A 95 15.97 15.73 -6.40
CA LYS A 95 16.97 16.12 -5.41
C LYS A 95 16.37 16.39 -4.03
N PHE A 96 15.17 16.98 -3.97
CA PHE A 96 14.52 17.38 -2.71
C PHE A 96 13.36 16.46 -2.37
N ILE A 97 13.33 15.98 -1.14
CA ILE A 97 12.25 15.11 -0.61
C ILE A 97 11.04 15.94 -0.17
N LEU A 98 11.24 17.22 0.15
CA LEU A 98 10.22 18.10 0.72
C LEU A 98 9.68 19.12 -0.28
N ASP A 99 9.54 18.72 -1.54
CA ASP A 99 8.81 19.57 -2.49
C ASP A 99 7.30 19.37 -2.39
N PHE A 100 6.55 20.28 -3.02
CA PHE A 100 5.09 20.29 -2.98
C PHE A 100 4.48 18.93 -3.38
N THR A 101 5.04 18.27 -4.40
CA THR A 101 4.55 16.97 -4.87
C THR A 101 4.74 15.88 -3.82
N SER A 102 5.93 15.79 -3.24
CA SER A 102 6.24 14.78 -2.23
C SER A 102 5.44 15.00 -0.95
N ILE A 103 5.29 16.26 -0.53
CA ILE A 103 4.50 16.64 0.66
C ILE A 103 3.04 16.25 0.48
N ILE A 104 2.42 16.57 -0.66
CA ILE A 104 1.03 16.18 -0.94
C ILE A 104 0.88 14.66 -0.87
N LEU A 105 1.75 13.91 -1.53
CA LEU A 105 1.67 12.45 -1.53
C LEU A 105 1.86 11.88 -0.12
N MET A 106 2.84 12.37 0.64
CA MET A 106 3.08 11.94 2.02
C MET A 106 1.91 12.25 2.96
N ILE A 107 1.37 13.48 2.93
CA ILE A 107 0.21 13.86 3.74
C ILE A 107 -0.99 12.98 3.37
N THR A 108 -1.23 12.77 2.08
CA THR A 108 -2.33 11.91 1.63
C THR A 108 -2.14 10.48 2.14
N ILE A 109 -0.94 9.91 2.04
CA ILE A 109 -0.62 8.57 2.59
C ILE A 109 -0.92 8.53 4.10
N LEU A 110 -0.56 9.54 4.87
CA LEU A 110 -0.84 9.61 6.30
C LEU A 110 -2.36 9.65 6.58
N THR A 111 -3.14 10.42 5.81
CA THR A 111 -4.62 10.47 5.94
C THR A 111 -5.30 9.14 5.62
N THR A 112 -4.65 8.25 4.84
CA THR A 112 -5.19 6.88 4.62
C THR A 112 -5.12 5.99 5.86
N THR A 113 -4.32 6.38 6.88
CA THR A 113 -4.04 5.60 8.10
C THR A 113 -3.66 4.13 7.80
N SER A 114 -3.05 3.88 6.64
CA SER A 114 -2.58 2.56 6.22
C SER A 114 -1.19 2.28 6.79
N THR A 115 -1.05 1.23 7.60
CA THR A 115 0.25 0.82 8.15
C THR A 115 1.28 0.54 7.06
N THR A 116 0.91 -0.17 6.00
CA THR A 116 1.83 -0.51 4.90
C THR A 116 2.34 0.76 4.21
N GLY A 117 1.47 1.74 3.96
CA GLY A 117 1.87 3.00 3.36
C GLY A 117 2.78 3.83 4.25
N VAL A 118 2.44 3.95 5.53
CA VAL A 118 3.25 4.69 6.51
C VAL A 118 4.64 4.07 6.65
N ILE A 119 4.72 2.74 6.77
CA ILE A 119 6.00 2.01 6.82
C ILE A 119 6.78 2.20 5.51
N SER A 120 6.11 2.19 4.36
CA SER A 120 6.78 2.41 3.07
C SER A 120 7.36 3.83 2.96
N VAL A 121 6.65 4.85 3.43
CA VAL A 121 7.15 6.23 3.50
C VAL A 121 8.33 6.33 4.46
N LEU A 122 8.25 5.68 5.63
CA LEU A 122 9.36 5.57 6.59
C LEU A 122 10.62 4.98 5.94
N MET A 123 10.47 3.82 5.29
CA MET A 123 11.57 3.15 4.59
C MET A 123 12.16 4.06 3.51
N LEU A 124 11.32 4.67 2.67
CA LEU A 124 11.74 5.56 1.61
C LEU A 124 12.55 6.74 2.15
N TYR A 125 12.07 7.35 3.23
CA TYR A 125 12.71 8.45 3.89
C TYR A 125 14.10 8.08 4.45
N LEU A 126 14.17 6.98 5.22
CA LEU A 126 15.42 6.47 5.80
C LEU A 126 16.44 6.12 4.71
N PHE A 127 16.02 5.36 3.69
CA PHE A 127 16.92 4.95 2.62
C PHE A 127 17.39 6.12 1.76
N MET A 128 16.54 7.12 1.51
CA MET A 128 16.96 8.31 0.77
C MET A 128 18.01 9.11 1.55
N ASN A 129 17.89 9.23 2.86
CA ASN A 129 18.90 9.89 3.69
C ASN A 129 20.22 9.11 3.71
N ILE A 130 20.16 7.79 3.89
CA ILE A 130 21.34 6.90 3.78
C ILE A 130 21.95 6.92 2.37
N SER A 131 21.16 7.25 1.34
CA SER A 131 21.67 7.35 -0.04
C SER A 131 22.46 8.63 -0.32
N LYS A 132 22.17 9.71 0.41
CA LYS A 132 22.79 11.04 0.24
C LYS A 132 24.02 11.28 1.12
N THR A 133 24.42 10.27 1.89
CA THR A 133 25.48 10.34 2.91
C THR A 133 26.87 10.70 2.38
N SER A 134 27.07 10.77 1.06
CA SER A 134 28.38 11.10 0.50
C SER A 134 28.69 12.60 0.40
N ASN A 135 27.76 13.54 0.62
CA ASN A 135 28.09 14.96 0.38
C ASN A 135 27.34 16.08 1.14
N ASN A 136 26.40 15.80 2.07
CA ASN A 136 25.70 16.90 2.75
C ASN A 136 25.20 16.57 4.17
N TYR A 137 26.13 16.56 5.13
CA TYR A 137 25.91 16.15 6.52
C TYR A 137 24.86 17.00 7.26
N ILE A 138 24.68 18.28 6.90
CA ILE A 138 23.72 19.20 7.55
C ILE A 138 22.28 18.84 7.17
N ALA A 139 22.02 18.58 5.88
CA ALA A 139 20.72 18.13 5.42
C ALA A 139 20.37 16.76 6.03
N MET A 140 21.35 15.87 6.13
CA MET A 140 21.21 14.58 6.82
C MET A 140 20.88 14.77 8.30
N PHE A 141 21.56 15.68 9.01
CA PHE A 141 21.33 15.96 10.42
C PHE A 141 19.92 16.51 10.69
N ILE A 142 19.46 17.50 9.92
CA ILE A 142 18.09 18.06 10.02
C ILE A 142 17.05 16.98 9.72
N SER A 143 17.32 16.16 8.70
CA SER A 143 16.45 15.04 8.32
C SER A 143 16.36 14.00 9.46
N ILE A 144 17.47 13.69 10.11
CA ILE A 144 17.52 12.71 11.20
C ILE A 144 16.84 13.28 12.46
N LEU A 145 17.09 14.54 12.83
CA LEU A 145 16.57 15.14 14.06
C LEU A 145 15.10 15.52 14.02
N VAL A 146 14.58 16.01 12.89
CA VAL A 146 13.22 16.59 12.86
C VAL A 146 12.22 15.57 12.32
N ILE A 147 12.52 14.97 11.18
CA ILE A 147 11.53 14.16 10.46
C ILE A 147 11.52 12.75 11.02
N THR A 148 12.68 12.15 11.35
CA THR A 148 12.71 10.76 11.86
C THR A 148 11.85 10.60 13.12
N PRO A 149 11.91 11.49 14.14
CA PRO A 149 11.00 11.40 15.28
C PRO A 149 9.54 11.59 14.91
N ILE A 150 9.21 12.49 13.97
CA ILE A 150 7.83 12.70 13.52
C ILE A 150 7.27 11.43 12.85
N VAL A 151 8.04 10.82 11.95
CA VAL A 151 7.57 9.63 11.26
C VAL A 151 7.59 8.39 12.17
N ILE A 152 8.57 8.25 13.07
CA ILE A 152 8.58 7.19 14.10
C ILE A 152 7.39 7.37 15.04
N TYR A 153 7.14 8.58 15.54
CA TYR A 153 6.02 8.88 16.42
C TYR A 153 4.67 8.65 15.71
N GLY A 154 4.53 9.11 14.46
CA GLY A 154 3.36 8.83 13.63
C GLY A 154 3.16 7.34 13.39
N GLY A 155 4.22 6.61 13.04
CA GLY A 155 4.20 5.17 12.87
C GLY A 155 3.83 4.42 14.16
N TYR A 156 4.43 4.82 15.29
CA TYR A 156 4.14 4.29 16.62
C TYR A 156 2.67 4.47 16.97
N ASN A 157 2.11 5.67 16.78
CA ASN A 157 0.69 5.93 17.06
C ASN A 157 -0.26 5.11 16.19
N ILE A 158 0.09 4.87 14.92
CA ILE A 158 -0.74 4.05 14.03
C ILE A 158 -0.67 2.57 14.42
N ILE A 159 0.54 2.09 14.77
CA ILE A 159 0.75 0.71 15.23
C ILE A 159 0.05 0.49 16.57
N SER A 160 0.21 1.40 17.54
CA SER A 160 -0.42 1.33 18.85
C SER A 160 -1.95 1.43 18.76
N ALA A 161 -2.48 2.30 17.90
CA ALA A 161 -3.91 2.37 17.60
C ALA A 161 -4.45 1.04 17.05
N LYS A 162 -3.68 0.36 16.18
CA LYS A 162 -4.05 -0.98 15.71
C LYS A 162 -4.06 -2.03 16.82
N PHE A 163 -3.11 -1.97 17.75
CA PHE A 163 -3.12 -2.88 18.90
C PHE A 163 -4.30 -2.59 19.85
N ALA A 164 -4.64 -1.32 20.07
CA ALA A 164 -5.75 -0.90 20.93
C ALA A 164 -7.13 -1.21 20.34
N GLN A 165 -7.30 -1.13 19.01
CA GLN A 165 -8.56 -1.45 18.31
C GLN A 165 -8.77 -2.96 18.03
N GLY A 166 -7.87 -3.82 18.51
CA GLY A 166 -7.94 -5.26 18.38
C GLY A 166 -7.06 -5.83 17.27
N ILE A 167 -6.45 -6.98 17.57
CA ILE A 167 -5.49 -7.72 16.73
C ILE A 167 -6.12 -8.21 15.40
N ALA A 168 -7.43 -8.09 15.23
CA ALA A 168 -8.22 -8.69 14.14
C ALA A 168 -7.65 -8.43 12.73
N SER A 169 -7.21 -7.21 12.40
CA SER A 169 -6.67 -6.93 11.05
C SER A 169 -5.25 -7.44 10.82
N THR A 170 -4.51 -7.74 11.89
CA THR A 170 -3.15 -8.30 11.83
C THR A 170 -3.21 -9.82 11.84
N SER A 171 -4.08 -10.42 12.67
CA SER A 171 -4.32 -11.86 12.67
C SER A 171 -4.87 -12.34 11.33
N VAL A 172 -5.76 -11.57 10.69
CA VAL A 172 -6.25 -11.87 9.33
C VAL A 172 -5.11 -11.89 8.30
N ARG A 173 -4.13 -10.98 8.38
CA ARG A 173 -2.98 -10.99 7.45
C ARG A 173 -2.03 -12.15 7.70
N LEU A 174 -1.82 -12.52 8.96
CA LEU A 174 -1.00 -13.69 9.29
C LEU A 174 -1.67 -14.98 8.81
N ASP A 175 -2.99 -15.07 8.97
CA ASP A 175 -3.78 -16.18 8.43
C ASP A 175 -3.75 -16.21 6.90
N ASP A 176 -3.82 -15.05 6.21
CA ASP A 176 -3.61 -14.99 4.75
C ASP A 176 -2.26 -15.58 4.36
N ILE A 177 -1.16 -15.12 4.97
CA ILE A 177 0.19 -15.62 4.66
C ILE A 177 0.28 -17.13 4.89
N HIS A 178 -0.27 -17.60 6.01
CA HIS A 178 -0.27 -19.02 6.37
C HIS A 178 -1.09 -19.87 5.38
N ALA A 179 -2.33 -19.46 5.09
CA ALA A 179 -3.21 -20.14 4.14
C ALA A 179 -2.61 -20.15 2.73
N GLY A 180 -2.04 -19.03 2.29
CA GLY A 180 -1.35 -18.90 1.00
C GLY A 180 -0.14 -19.81 0.91
N TYR A 181 0.65 -19.92 1.98
CA TYR A 181 1.79 -20.83 2.04
C TYR A 181 1.35 -22.31 1.95
N ILE A 182 0.40 -22.73 2.80
CA ILE A 182 -0.09 -24.12 2.80
C ILE A 182 -0.71 -24.49 1.45
N SER A 183 -1.52 -23.59 0.87
CA SER A 183 -2.14 -23.81 -0.44
C SER A 183 -1.09 -23.96 -1.54
N TRP A 184 -0.02 -23.15 -1.52
CA TRP A 184 1.05 -23.24 -2.52
C TRP A 184 1.82 -24.56 -2.44
N LEU A 185 2.04 -25.10 -1.23
CA LEU A 185 2.74 -26.38 -1.05
C LEU A 185 2.04 -27.56 -1.74
N GLU A 186 0.74 -27.47 -2.03
CA GLU A 186 0.02 -28.51 -2.78
C GLU A 186 0.43 -28.56 -4.26
N LYS A 187 0.80 -27.41 -4.86
CA LYS A 187 1.23 -27.29 -6.26
C LYS A 187 2.39 -26.32 -6.42
N PRO A 188 3.59 -26.64 -5.90
CA PRO A 188 4.65 -25.67 -5.73
C PRO A 188 5.25 -25.15 -7.05
N ILE A 189 5.30 -25.98 -8.09
CA ILE A 189 5.98 -25.67 -9.35
C ILE A 189 5.13 -24.76 -10.25
N MET A 190 3.87 -25.15 -10.50
CA MET A 190 2.97 -24.50 -11.46
C MET A 190 1.82 -23.72 -10.82
N GLY A 191 1.60 -23.87 -9.50
CA GLY A 191 0.46 -23.28 -8.82
C GLY A 191 -0.86 -23.96 -9.17
N HIS A 192 -1.96 -23.36 -8.71
CA HIS A 192 -3.33 -23.79 -8.94
C HIS A 192 -3.97 -23.18 -10.19
N GLY A 193 -3.31 -22.22 -10.84
CA GLY A 193 -3.85 -21.46 -11.97
C GLY A 193 -4.73 -20.29 -11.52
N PHE A 194 -4.91 -19.30 -12.41
CA PHE A 194 -5.61 -18.05 -12.11
C PHE A 194 -7.05 -18.21 -11.59
N GLN A 195 -7.78 -19.22 -12.09
CA GLN A 195 -9.19 -19.42 -11.73
C GLN A 195 -9.36 -20.12 -10.38
N ASN A 196 -8.44 -21.01 -10.00
CA ASN A 196 -8.61 -21.89 -8.84
C ASN A 196 -7.78 -21.46 -7.63
N SER A 197 -6.80 -20.56 -7.80
CA SER A 197 -5.88 -20.13 -6.74
C SER A 197 -6.62 -19.56 -5.53
N ILE A 198 -7.61 -18.71 -5.74
CA ILE A 198 -8.35 -18.07 -4.64
C ILE A 198 -9.14 -19.08 -3.82
N LEU A 199 -9.78 -20.06 -4.48
CA LEU A 199 -10.54 -21.12 -3.81
C LEU A 199 -9.60 -22.05 -3.02
N ALA A 200 -8.44 -22.38 -3.59
CA ALA A 200 -7.42 -23.17 -2.91
C ALA A 200 -6.94 -22.47 -1.63
N ILE A 201 -6.63 -21.17 -1.71
CA ILE A 201 -6.25 -20.36 -0.54
C ILE A 201 -7.38 -20.31 0.49
N GLN A 202 -8.60 -19.99 0.06
CA GLN A 202 -9.77 -19.86 0.94
C GLN A 202 -10.06 -21.15 1.71
N SER A 203 -9.82 -22.32 1.11
CA SER A 203 -9.96 -23.63 1.76
C SER A 203 -9.00 -23.84 2.94
N LYS A 204 -7.93 -23.04 3.04
CA LYS A 204 -6.90 -23.12 4.08
C LYS A 204 -6.99 -21.97 5.11
N MET A 205 -7.90 -21.02 4.93
CA MET A 205 -8.12 -19.93 5.87
C MET A 205 -8.81 -20.42 7.15
N ALA A 206 -8.56 -19.75 8.28
CA ALA A 206 -9.21 -20.08 9.53
C ALA A 206 -10.75 -20.04 9.41
N ILE A 207 -11.43 -21.08 9.91
CA ILE A 207 -12.90 -21.24 9.86
C ILE A 207 -13.63 -20.01 10.42
N GLY A 208 -13.09 -19.39 11.47
CA GLY A 208 -13.64 -18.16 12.06
C GLY A 208 -13.71 -16.97 11.09
N ARG A 209 -12.94 -16.95 10.00
CA ARG A 209 -13.04 -15.92 8.96
C ARG A 209 -14.23 -16.12 8.04
N ILE A 210 -14.49 -17.38 7.71
CA ILE A 210 -15.57 -17.79 6.81
C ILE A 210 -16.91 -17.67 7.55
N ILE A 211 -16.96 -18.11 8.81
CA ILE A 211 -18.20 -18.19 9.59
C ILE A 211 -18.40 -16.97 10.51
N ASN A 212 -17.40 -16.57 11.29
CA ASN A 212 -17.57 -15.57 12.36
C ASN A 212 -17.25 -14.12 11.95
N LEU A 213 -16.47 -13.91 10.88
CA LEU A 213 -16.18 -12.59 10.32
C LEU A 213 -17.03 -12.27 9.08
N GLN A 214 -18.24 -12.87 9.00
CA GLN A 214 -19.21 -12.63 7.94
C GLN A 214 -18.66 -12.85 6.53
N GLY A 215 -17.88 -13.92 6.33
CA GLY A 215 -17.33 -14.24 5.01
C GLY A 215 -16.15 -13.35 4.59
N ASN A 216 -15.25 -12.98 5.51
CA ASN A 216 -14.00 -12.30 5.17
C ASN A 216 -13.01 -13.26 4.48
N SER A 217 -13.32 -13.61 3.23
CA SER A 217 -12.61 -14.52 2.35
C SER A 217 -11.65 -13.80 1.39
N GLY A 218 -11.49 -12.48 1.57
CA GLY A 218 -10.52 -11.68 0.83
C GLY A 218 -9.09 -12.05 1.21
N PHE A 219 -8.15 -11.80 0.29
CA PHE A 219 -6.73 -12.12 0.44
C PHE A 219 -5.89 -10.85 0.35
N SER A 220 -4.75 -10.80 1.03
CA SER A 220 -3.97 -9.55 1.13
C SER A 220 -2.51 -9.63 0.66
N SER A 221 -1.99 -10.80 0.27
CA SER A 221 -0.57 -10.93 -0.09
C SER A 221 -0.35 -11.14 -1.60
N GLY A 222 0.28 -10.17 -2.27
CA GLY A 222 0.60 -10.28 -3.69
C GLY A 222 1.61 -11.37 -4.01
N ILE A 223 2.63 -11.58 -3.17
CA ILE A 223 3.64 -12.63 -3.41
C ILE A 223 3.04 -14.03 -3.34
N PHE A 224 2.22 -14.30 -2.32
CA PHE A 224 1.56 -15.61 -2.19
C PHE A 224 0.43 -15.79 -3.21
N SER A 225 -0.19 -14.71 -3.69
CA SER A 225 -1.11 -14.79 -4.84
C SER A 225 -0.34 -15.25 -6.09
N SER A 226 0.84 -14.67 -6.38
CA SER A 226 1.66 -15.15 -7.50
C SER A 226 2.06 -16.62 -7.37
N LEU A 227 2.50 -17.05 -6.18
CA LEU A 227 2.91 -18.44 -5.93
C LEU A 227 1.74 -19.41 -6.12
N ASN A 228 0.53 -19.04 -5.68
CA ASN A 228 -0.65 -19.86 -5.85
C ASN A 228 -1.21 -19.83 -7.27
N GLU A 229 -1.04 -18.75 -8.02
CA GLU A 229 -1.57 -18.62 -9.38
C GLU A 229 -0.68 -19.27 -10.42
N ILE A 230 0.63 -19.01 -10.38
CA ILE A 230 1.58 -19.37 -11.44
C ILE A 230 2.75 -20.24 -10.94
N GLY A 231 2.76 -20.60 -9.66
CA GLY A 231 3.78 -21.44 -9.05
C GLY A 231 5.14 -20.78 -8.94
N LEU A 232 6.10 -21.51 -8.40
CA LEU A 232 7.46 -21.01 -8.18
C LEU A 232 8.14 -20.60 -9.49
N VAL A 233 7.95 -21.37 -10.56
CA VAL A 233 8.56 -21.07 -11.88
C VAL A 233 8.02 -19.76 -12.41
N GLY A 234 6.71 -19.58 -12.40
CA GLY A 234 6.06 -18.34 -12.81
C GLY A 234 6.47 -17.16 -11.93
N THR A 235 6.46 -17.32 -10.60
CA THR A 235 6.87 -16.27 -9.67
C THR A 235 8.33 -15.85 -9.90
N ILE A 236 9.24 -16.79 -10.17
CA ILE A 236 10.63 -16.46 -10.52
C ILE A 236 10.66 -15.59 -11.78
N ILE A 237 9.99 -16.00 -12.85
CA ILE A 237 10.04 -15.33 -14.15
C ILE A 237 9.36 -13.96 -14.11
N TYR A 238 8.15 -13.87 -13.57
CA TYR A 238 7.32 -12.67 -13.66
C TYR A 238 7.49 -11.71 -12.48
N VAL A 239 7.99 -12.19 -11.34
CA VAL A 239 8.18 -11.36 -10.14
C VAL A 239 9.67 -11.18 -9.83
N LEU A 240 10.40 -12.26 -9.55
CA LEU A 240 11.74 -12.15 -8.95
C LEU A 240 12.79 -11.68 -9.95
N ILE A 241 12.83 -12.20 -11.18
CA ILE A 241 13.81 -11.80 -12.19
C ILE A 241 13.73 -10.29 -12.49
N PRO A 242 12.56 -9.71 -12.83
CA PRO A 242 12.45 -8.27 -13.06
C PRO A 242 12.94 -7.44 -11.87
N LEU A 243 12.61 -7.86 -10.64
CA LEU A 243 13.04 -7.17 -9.42
C LEU A 243 14.56 -7.25 -9.21
N ILE A 244 15.15 -8.44 -9.33
CA ILE A 244 16.59 -8.65 -9.15
C ILE A 244 17.35 -7.86 -10.20
N VAL A 245 17.00 -8.03 -11.47
CA VAL A 245 17.66 -7.38 -12.61
C VAL A 245 17.59 -5.86 -12.48
N TYR A 246 16.43 -5.30 -12.16
CA TYR A 246 16.28 -3.86 -11.95
C TYR A 246 17.09 -3.36 -10.75
N SER A 247 17.18 -4.13 -9.67
CA SER A 247 17.96 -3.77 -8.48
C SER A 247 19.46 -3.58 -8.77
N LEU A 248 20.00 -4.32 -9.74
CA LEU A 248 21.41 -4.27 -10.14
C LEU A 248 21.77 -2.97 -10.89
N LEU A 249 20.79 -2.21 -11.38
CA LEU A 249 21.01 -0.92 -12.06
C LEU A 249 21.47 0.21 -11.12
N GLY A 250 21.48 -0.03 -9.80
CA GLY A 250 22.13 0.83 -8.82
C GLY A 250 21.30 1.13 -7.59
N LYS A 251 21.92 1.87 -6.65
CA LYS A 251 21.41 2.07 -5.27
C LYS A 251 19.94 2.52 -5.18
N LEU A 252 19.52 3.48 -6.00
CA LEU A 252 18.12 3.96 -6.00
C LEU A 252 17.12 2.90 -6.49
N ARG A 253 17.51 2.06 -7.46
CA ARG A 253 16.67 0.97 -7.96
C ARG A 253 16.59 -0.17 -6.95
N PHE A 254 17.70 -0.48 -6.29
CA PHE A 254 17.73 -1.41 -5.18
C PHE A 254 16.77 -0.99 -4.04
N ILE A 255 16.80 0.29 -3.65
CA ILE A 255 15.85 0.84 -2.67
C ILE A 255 14.40 0.71 -3.16
N PHE A 256 14.15 1.00 -4.44
CA PHE A 256 12.83 0.84 -5.04
C PHE A 256 12.34 -0.60 -4.91
N VAL A 257 13.18 -1.58 -5.25
CA VAL A 257 12.86 -3.01 -5.22
C VAL A 257 12.56 -3.50 -3.81
N ILE A 258 13.34 -3.08 -2.81
CA ILE A 258 13.07 -3.44 -1.40
C ILE A 258 11.68 -2.98 -0.98
N ILE A 259 11.34 -1.72 -1.23
CA ILE A 259 10.05 -1.16 -0.82
C ILE A 259 8.91 -1.80 -1.65
N PHE A 260 9.11 -1.98 -2.96
CA PHE A 260 8.14 -2.64 -3.82
C PHE A 260 7.85 -4.08 -3.39
N PHE A 261 8.90 -4.84 -3.04
CA PHE A 261 8.77 -6.20 -2.53
C PHE A 261 8.08 -6.25 -1.17
N PHE A 262 8.39 -5.30 -0.27
CA PHE A 262 7.67 -5.14 1.00
C PHE A 262 6.17 -4.89 0.78
N ILE A 263 5.81 -4.03 -0.17
CA ILE A 263 4.40 -3.79 -0.55
C ILE A 263 3.77 -5.08 -1.12
N LEU A 264 4.48 -5.81 -1.98
CA LEU A 264 4.02 -7.07 -2.58
C LEU A 264 3.73 -8.16 -1.55
N ILE A 265 4.49 -8.22 -0.46
CA ILE A 265 4.21 -9.15 0.65
C ILE A 265 2.90 -8.78 1.35
N ASN A 266 2.63 -7.48 1.53
CA ASN A 266 1.59 -6.97 2.43
C ASN A 266 0.31 -6.50 1.72
N THR A 267 0.29 -6.46 0.39
CA THR A 267 -0.85 -5.97 -0.38
C THR A 267 -1.04 -6.79 -1.64
N ILE A 268 -2.28 -7.19 -1.90
CA ILE A 268 -2.65 -7.91 -3.11
C ILE A 268 -2.78 -6.91 -4.26
N PHE A 269 -1.83 -6.96 -5.19
CA PHE A 269 -1.93 -6.22 -6.46
C PHE A 269 -1.22 -6.95 -7.60
N PHE A 270 -0.75 -8.18 -7.38
CA PHE A 270 -0.24 -9.05 -8.44
C PHE A 270 -1.31 -9.21 -9.54
N GLY A 271 -0.88 -9.25 -10.81
CA GLY A 271 -1.79 -9.33 -11.96
C GLY A 271 -2.58 -8.06 -12.31
N SER A 272 -2.54 -7.02 -11.47
CA SER A 272 -3.20 -5.74 -11.77
C SER A 272 -2.49 -4.93 -12.86
N TYR A 273 -3.21 -4.01 -13.50
CA TYR A 273 -2.60 -3.09 -14.48
C TYR A 273 -1.46 -2.25 -13.90
N ILE A 274 -1.56 -1.82 -12.63
CA ILE A 274 -0.49 -1.05 -11.99
C ILE A 274 0.75 -1.93 -11.76
N TYR A 275 0.56 -3.20 -11.36
CA TYR A 275 1.67 -4.14 -11.24
C TYR A 275 2.37 -4.35 -12.58
N MET A 276 1.60 -4.64 -13.65
CA MET A 276 2.15 -4.82 -14.99
C MET A 276 2.91 -3.57 -15.47
N LEU A 277 2.35 -2.38 -15.24
CA LEU A 277 3.02 -1.12 -15.59
C LEU A 277 4.41 -1.00 -14.95
N PHE A 278 4.55 -1.35 -13.67
CA PHE A 278 5.83 -1.28 -12.96
C PHE A 278 6.80 -2.39 -13.40
N ILE A 279 6.32 -3.62 -13.64
CA ILE A 279 7.17 -4.70 -14.16
C ILE A 279 7.69 -4.37 -15.56
N CYS A 280 6.84 -3.90 -16.47
CA CYS A 280 7.26 -3.48 -17.81
C CYS A 280 8.30 -2.35 -17.74
N MET A 281 8.10 -1.36 -16.87
CA MET A 281 9.08 -0.30 -16.67
C MET A 281 10.44 -0.84 -16.19
N MET A 282 10.46 -1.76 -15.21
CA MET A 282 11.69 -2.35 -14.69
C MET A 282 12.47 -3.09 -15.78
N ILE A 283 11.76 -3.85 -16.61
CA ILE A 283 12.36 -4.60 -17.72
C ILE A 283 12.90 -3.63 -18.78
N ILE A 284 12.13 -2.62 -19.18
CA ILE A 284 12.55 -1.64 -20.18
C ILE A 284 13.79 -0.88 -19.71
N GLU A 285 13.81 -0.39 -18.47
CA GLU A 285 14.98 0.33 -17.92
C GLU A 285 16.24 -0.54 -17.82
N PHE A 286 16.12 -1.86 -17.80
CA PHE A 286 17.30 -2.73 -17.86
C PHE A 286 17.91 -2.83 -19.26
N TYR A 287 17.09 -2.71 -20.30
CA TYR A 287 17.53 -2.79 -21.70
C TYR A 287 17.97 -1.44 -22.28
N THR A 288 17.79 -0.33 -21.55
CA THR A 288 18.16 1.04 -21.96
C THR A 288 19.26 1.63 -21.09
#